data_AF-G2T237-F1
#
_entry.id   AF-G2T237-F1
#
_cell.length_a   1.000
_cell.length_b   1.000
_cell.length_c   1.000
_cell.angle_alpha   90.00
_cell.angle_beta   90.00
_cell.angle_gamma   90.00
#
_symmetry.space_group_name_H-M   'P 1'
#
loop_
_entity.id
_entity.type
_entity.pdbx_description
1 polymer ?
#
loop_
_entity_poly.entity_id
_entity_poly.type
_entity_poly.pdbx_seq_one_letter_code
_entity_poly.pdbx_strand_id
1 'polypeptide(L)'
;MRKIKNIKILWKFSDETGNYEVNMSTLAVKAAGCVIALFFVFSILWALIDTAVDEGKYSGDAYHLDWCEREYIDRGYHELYDTLDLYRLTSDKYALYWEMVNGYRDHTLYDAYRALGETGIDEVSYETENGTATLSIPVEEKRVFYGRKVLDNASTCEFEENQRYLTKFADEVE
;
A
#
# COMPACT_ATOMS: atom_id res chain seq x y z
N MET A 1 48.06 37.62 50.72
CA MET A 1 47.05 37.02 49.82
C MET A 1 46.71 38.02 48.71
N ARG A 2 47.22 37.82 47.48
CA ARG A 2 46.84 38.67 46.34
C ARG A 2 45.51 38.17 45.78
N LYS A 3 44.45 38.96 45.91
CA LYS A 3 43.18 38.72 45.21
C LYS A 3 43.42 38.93 43.72
N ILE A 4 43.31 37.86 42.93
CA ILE A 4 43.24 37.96 41.46
C ILE A 4 41.91 38.65 41.14
N LYS A 5 41.97 39.88 40.64
CA LYS A 5 40.79 40.57 40.11
C LYS A 5 40.42 39.90 38.78
N ASN A 6 39.18 39.42 38.67
CA ASN A 6 38.60 38.98 37.41
C ASN A 6 38.65 40.14 36.40
N ILE A 7 39.51 40.03 35.39
CA ILE A 7 39.61 41.01 34.31
C ILE A 7 38.49 40.68 33.32
N LYS A 8 37.35 41.37 33.44
CA LYS A 8 36.35 41.42 32.36
C LYS A 8 36.89 42.33 31.27
N ILE A 9 37.34 41.73 30.17
CA ILE A 9 37.79 42.45 28.98
C ILE A 9 36.55 43.03 28.31
N LEU A 10 36.38 44.35 28.38
CA LEU A 10 35.23 45.09 27.86
C LEU A 10 35.75 46.15 26.88
N TRP A 11 35.50 45.94 25.58
CA TRP A 11 35.91 46.88 24.53
C TRP A 11 34.71 47.73 24.12
N LYS A 12 34.86 49.06 24.18
CA LYS A 12 33.86 50.00 23.67
C LYS A 12 34.23 50.37 22.23
N PHE A 13 33.34 50.06 21.30
CA PHE A 13 33.42 50.56 19.93
C PHE A 13 32.43 51.72 19.80
N SER A 14 32.90 52.84 19.25
CA SER A 14 32.12 54.06 19.05
C SER A 14 31.89 54.21 17.54
N ASP A 15 30.63 54.18 17.12
CA ASP A 15 30.18 54.52 15.77
C ASP A 15 29.07 55.61 15.88
N GLU A 16 28.81 56.31 14.78
CA GLU A 16 28.12 57.61 14.65
C GLU A 16 26.68 57.67 15.19
N THR A 17 26.11 56.55 15.65
CA THR A 17 24.76 56.44 16.24
C THR A 17 24.74 56.22 17.76
N GLY A 18 25.89 56.23 18.43
CA GLY A 18 26.00 56.17 19.89
C GLY A 18 26.65 54.88 20.39
N ASN A 19 27.32 54.99 21.54
CA ASN A 19 28.13 53.92 22.12
C ASN A 19 27.29 52.69 22.51
N TYR A 20 27.52 51.55 21.85
CA TYR A 20 27.00 50.25 22.28
C TYR A 20 28.09 49.43 22.98
N GLU A 21 27.80 48.96 24.18
CA GLU A 21 28.68 48.04 24.91
C GLU A 21 28.34 46.59 24.51
N VAL A 22 29.04 46.04 23.53
CA VAL A 22 28.85 44.64 23.12
C VAL A 22 29.84 43.76 23.86
N ASN A 23 29.31 42.94 24.77
CA ASN A 23 30.10 41.91 25.42
C ASN A 23 30.41 40.79 24.41
N MET A 24 31.60 40.86 23.81
CA MET A 24 32.08 39.93 22.77
C MET A 24 31.97 38.45 23.19
N SER A 25 32.16 38.16 24.48
CA SER A 25 32.00 36.80 25.02
C SER A 25 30.55 36.30 24.92
N THR A 26 29.56 37.18 25.11
CA THR A 26 28.15 36.84 25.00
C THR A 26 27.70 36.73 23.55
N LEU A 27 28.30 37.53 22.65
CA LEU A 27 28.09 37.43 21.21
C LEU A 27 28.65 36.10 20.66
N ALA A 28 29.87 35.73 21.06
CA ALA A 28 30.52 34.48 20.66
C ALA A 28 29.74 33.25 21.17
N VAL A 29 29.25 33.27 22.41
CA VAL A 29 28.41 32.20 22.97
C VAL A 29 27.08 32.08 22.23
N LYS A 30 26.44 33.21 21.89
CA LYS A 30 25.19 33.21 21.09
C LYS A 30 25.41 32.71 19.66
N ALA A 31 26.53 33.10 19.03
CA ALA A 31 26.89 32.63 17.70
C ALA A 31 27.18 31.13 17.70
N ALA A 32 27.96 30.63 18.65
CA ALA A 32 28.21 29.20 18.83
C ALA A 32 26.91 28.43 19.09
N GLY A 33 26.02 28.96 19.94
CA GLY A 33 24.69 28.39 20.18
C GLY A 33 23.83 28.31 18.93
N CYS A 34 23.84 29.35 18.07
CA CYS A 34 23.13 29.32 16.79
C CYS A 34 23.67 28.27 15.84
N VAL A 35 25.00 28.13 15.73
CA VAL A 35 25.61 27.12 14.86
C VAL A 35 25.22 25.71 15.32
N ILE A 36 25.27 25.45 16.64
CA ILE A 36 24.86 24.16 17.21
C ILE A 36 23.37 23.90 16.95
N ALA A 37 22.50 24.89 17.14
CA ALA A 37 21.07 24.77 16.86
C ALA A 37 20.80 24.45 15.38
N LEU A 38 21.54 25.07 14.45
CA LEU A 38 21.43 24.79 13.02
C LEU A 38 21.83 23.35 12.69
N PHE A 39 22.88 22.81 13.31
CA PHE A 39 23.25 21.40 13.14
C PHE A 39 22.16 20.45 13.63
N PHE A 40 21.50 20.75 14.75
CA PHE A 40 20.36 19.95 15.23
C PHE A 40 19.19 20.00 14.27
N VAL A 41 18.82 21.18 13.77
CA VAL A 41 17.75 21.33 12.78
C VAL A 41 18.07 20.56 11.50
N PHE A 42 19.32 20.64 11.00
CA PHE A 42 19.74 19.87 9.83
C PHE A 42 19.68 18.37 10.08
N SER A 43 20.06 17.90 11.26
CA SER A 43 20.01 16.47 11.61
C SER A 43 18.57 15.95 11.64
N ILE A 44 17.64 16.75 12.19
CA ILE A 44 16.21 16.42 12.21
C ILE A 44 15.64 16.46 10.78
N LEU A 45 16.04 17.42 9.96
CA LEU A 45 15.61 17.51 8.57
C LEU A 45 16.06 16.29 7.75
N TRP A 46 17.30 15.85 7.92
CA TRP A 46 17.81 14.63 7.28
C TRP A 46 17.04 13.39 7.73
N ALA A 47 16.75 13.25 9.03
CA ALA A 47 15.94 12.14 9.53
C ALA A 47 14.51 12.15 8.95
N LEU A 48 13.90 13.34 8.82
CA LEU A 48 12.58 13.49 8.20
C LEU A 48 12.58 13.12 6.71
N ILE A 49 13.64 13.49 5.97
CA ILE A 49 13.80 13.10 4.58
C ILE A 49 13.95 11.59 4.45
N ASP A 50 14.74 10.94 5.32
CA ASP A 50 14.93 9.49 5.30
C ASP A 50 13.61 8.74 5.55
N THR A 51 12.84 9.18 6.55
CA THR A 51 11.50 8.63 6.81
C THR A 51 10.52 8.87 5.66
N ALA A 52 10.55 10.03 5.02
CA ALA A 52 9.69 10.32 3.88
C ALA A 52 10.09 9.54 2.62
N VAL A 53 11.39 9.25 2.43
CA VAL A 53 11.90 8.42 1.35
C VAL A 53 11.53 6.95 1.57
N ASP A 54 11.61 6.45 2.81
CA ASP A 54 11.17 5.10 3.14
C ASP A 54 9.66 4.94 2.99
N GLU A 55 8.87 5.90 3.49
CA GLU A 55 7.43 5.92 3.21
C GLU A 55 7.17 5.96 1.70
N GLY A 56 7.88 6.78 0.93
CA GLY A 56 7.74 6.85 -0.52
C GLY A 56 8.14 5.57 -1.27
N LYS A 57 9.09 4.78 -0.76
CA LYS A 57 9.48 3.49 -1.35
C LYS A 57 8.42 2.40 -1.19
N TYR A 58 7.65 2.44 -0.10
CA TYR A 58 6.67 1.42 0.25
C TYR A 58 5.21 1.89 0.13
N SER A 59 4.96 3.09 -0.41
CA SER A 59 3.59 3.65 -0.56
C SER A 59 3.26 4.17 -1.97
N GLY A 60 4.03 3.77 -2.97
CA GLY A 60 3.81 4.18 -4.35
C GLY A 60 3.13 3.13 -5.22
N ASP A 61 2.38 3.56 -6.24
CA ASP A 61 1.85 2.71 -7.31
C ASP A 61 2.90 1.71 -7.83
N ALA A 62 4.16 2.14 -7.95
CA ALA A 62 5.26 1.30 -8.45
C ALA A 62 5.56 0.10 -7.53
N TYR A 63 5.47 0.26 -6.21
CA TYR A 63 5.68 -0.82 -5.25
C TYR A 63 4.55 -1.85 -5.34
N HIS A 64 3.31 -1.36 -5.37
CA HIS A 64 2.14 -2.23 -5.51
C HIS A 64 2.11 -2.94 -6.87
N LEU A 65 2.56 -2.28 -7.94
CA LEU A 65 2.65 -2.89 -9.26
C LEU A 65 3.71 -4.00 -9.31
N ASP A 66 4.92 -3.77 -8.79
CA ASP A 66 5.99 -4.81 -8.71
C ASP A 66 5.52 -6.03 -7.92
N TRP A 67 4.82 -5.79 -6.81
CA TRP A 67 4.27 -6.86 -6.00
C TRP A 67 3.17 -7.63 -6.74
N CYS A 68 2.23 -6.93 -7.41
CA CYS A 68 1.19 -7.58 -8.21
C CYS A 68 1.79 -8.39 -9.37
N GLU A 69 2.81 -7.87 -10.05
CA GLU A 69 3.51 -8.55 -11.13
C GLU A 69 4.17 -9.84 -10.63
N ARG A 70 4.81 -9.78 -9.45
CA ARG A 70 5.41 -10.95 -8.81
C ARG A 70 4.39 -12.03 -8.50
N GLU A 71 3.31 -11.68 -7.79
CA GLU A 71 2.28 -12.66 -7.44
C GLU A 71 1.55 -13.22 -8.67
N TYR A 72 1.38 -12.41 -9.72
CA TYR A 72 0.86 -12.85 -11.00
C TYR A 72 1.76 -13.91 -11.66
N ILE A 73 3.08 -13.67 -11.68
CA ILE A 73 4.07 -14.61 -12.25
C ILE A 73 4.15 -15.89 -11.40
N ASP A 74 4.18 -15.76 -10.08
CA ASP A 74 4.23 -16.88 -9.13
C ASP A 74 2.88 -17.62 -9.01
N ARG A 75 1.83 -17.09 -9.65
CA ARG A 75 0.46 -17.62 -9.68
C ARG A 75 -0.18 -17.66 -8.29
N GLY A 76 0.24 -16.77 -7.39
CA GLY A 76 -0.35 -16.52 -6.09
C GLY A 76 -1.65 -15.73 -6.19
N TYR A 77 -2.62 -16.17 -7.00
CA TYR A 77 -3.82 -15.37 -7.32
C TYR A 77 -4.70 -15.01 -6.11
N HIS A 78 -4.63 -15.80 -5.04
CA HIS A 78 -5.31 -15.46 -3.78
C HIS A 78 -4.64 -14.27 -3.08
N GLU A 79 -3.31 -14.28 -2.97
CA GLU A 79 -2.55 -13.17 -2.41
C GLU A 79 -2.69 -11.92 -3.30
N LEU A 80 -2.67 -12.12 -4.62
CA LEU A 80 -2.93 -11.06 -5.59
C LEU A 80 -4.30 -10.40 -5.37
N TYR A 81 -5.37 -11.18 -5.17
CA TYR A 81 -6.69 -10.65 -4.82
C TYR A 81 -6.63 -9.81 -3.54
N ASP A 82 -6.06 -10.37 -2.48
CA ASP A 82 -6.04 -9.75 -1.16
C ASP A 82 -5.35 -8.39 -1.20
N THR A 83 -4.24 -8.26 -1.91
CA THR A 83 -3.55 -6.97 -2.05
C THR A 83 -4.34 -6.00 -2.93
N LEU A 84 -4.89 -6.46 -4.06
CA LEU A 84 -5.69 -5.60 -4.93
C LEU A 84 -6.90 -5.00 -4.17
N ASP A 85 -7.56 -5.81 -3.35
CA ASP A 85 -8.71 -5.40 -2.53
C ASP A 85 -8.29 -4.54 -1.33
N LEU A 86 -7.28 -4.97 -0.56
CA LEU A 86 -6.80 -4.28 0.64
C LEU A 86 -6.36 -2.84 0.36
N TYR A 87 -5.63 -2.64 -0.74
CA TYR A 87 -5.14 -1.32 -1.15
C TYR A 87 -6.08 -0.62 -2.15
N ARG A 88 -7.22 -1.22 -2.49
CA ARG A 88 -8.24 -0.69 -3.41
C ARG A 88 -7.66 -0.28 -4.77
N LEU A 89 -6.77 -1.11 -5.29
CA LEU A 89 -6.01 -0.88 -6.52
C LEU A 89 -6.90 -1.11 -7.75
N THR A 90 -7.71 -0.11 -8.09
CA THR A 90 -8.78 -0.22 -9.12
C THR A 90 -8.48 0.54 -10.40
N SER A 91 -7.32 1.19 -10.51
CA SER A 91 -6.93 1.90 -11.73
C SER A 91 -6.65 0.94 -12.88
N ASP A 92 -6.75 1.43 -14.12
CA ASP A 92 -6.48 0.66 -15.35
C ASP A 92 -5.15 -0.11 -15.35
N LYS A 93 -4.13 0.38 -14.64
CA LYS A 93 -2.83 -0.29 -14.48
C LYS A 93 -2.93 -1.67 -13.84
N TYR A 94 -3.98 -1.93 -13.05
CA TYR A 94 -4.21 -3.19 -12.35
C TYR A 94 -5.29 -4.05 -13.03
N ALA A 95 -5.86 -3.60 -14.15
CA ALA A 95 -6.96 -4.29 -14.84
C ALA A 95 -6.56 -5.71 -15.27
N LEU A 96 -5.33 -5.90 -15.77
CA LEU A 96 -4.78 -7.21 -16.12
C LEU A 96 -4.80 -8.19 -14.93
N TYR A 97 -4.42 -7.72 -13.75
CA TYR A 97 -4.39 -8.54 -12.54
C TYR A 97 -5.80 -8.86 -12.05
N TRP A 98 -6.70 -7.87 -12.09
CA TRP A 98 -8.11 -8.08 -11.74
C TRP A 98 -8.80 -9.09 -12.65
N GLU A 99 -8.56 -9.04 -13.96
CA GLU A 99 -9.13 -10.01 -14.90
C GLU A 99 -8.68 -11.43 -14.56
N MET A 100 -7.38 -11.63 -14.34
CA MET A 100 -6.84 -12.95 -14.02
C MET A 100 -7.40 -13.51 -12.70
N VAL A 101 -7.44 -12.68 -11.65
CA VAL A 101 -7.93 -13.08 -10.33
C VAL A 101 -9.42 -13.40 -10.36
N ASN A 102 -10.22 -12.59 -11.08
CA ASN A 102 -11.65 -12.87 -11.23
C ASN A 102 -11.88 -14.19 -11.98
N GLY A 103 -11.14 -14.43 -13.05
CA GLY A 103 -11.18 -15.68 -13.80
C GLY A 103 -10.82 -16.89 -12.95
N TYR A 104 -9.72 -16.80 -12.18
CA TYR A 104 -9.29 -17.85 -11.26
C TYR A 104 -10.30 -18.12 -10.15
N ARG A 105 -10.91 -17.07 -9.59
CA ARG A 105 -11.93 -17.20 -8.54
C ARG A 105 -13.17 -17.93 -9.06
N ASP A 106 -13.66 -17.56 -10.24
CA ASP A 106 -14.83 -18.22 -10.83
C ASP A 106 -14.53 -19.70 -11.15
N HIS A 107 -13.32 -20.02 -11.62
CA HIS A 107 -12.86 -21.40 -11.84
C HIS A 107 -12.78 -22.19 -10.53
N THR A 108 -12.19 -21.62 -9.48
CA THR A 108 -12.11 -22.27 -8.16
C THR A 108 -13.49 -22.57 -7.58
N LEU A 109 -14.44 -21.64 -7.76
CA LEU A 109 -15.82 -21.84 -7.31
C LEU A 109 -16.52 -22.93 -8.13
N TYR A 110 -16.33 -22.96 -9.46
CA TYR A 110 -16.81 -24.06 -10.29
C TYR A 110 -16.29 -25.41 -9.79
N ASP A 111 -14.98 -25.53 -9.57
CA ASP A 111 -14.36 -26.78 -9.11
C ASP A 111 -14.87 -27.20 -7.72
N ALA A 112 -15.06 -26.25 -6.81
CA ALA A 112 -15.65 -26.51 -5.51
C ALA A 112 -17.07 -27.09 -5.61
N TYR A 113 -17.94 -26.48 -6.41
CA TYR A 113 -19.30 -26.99 -6.62
C TYR A 113 -19.32 -28.29 -7.44
N ARG A 114 -18.37 -28.48 -8.36
CA ARG A 114 -18.18 -29.76 -9.08
C ARG A 114 -17.81 -30.88 -8.11
N ALA A 115 -16.92 -30.62 -7.15
CA ALA A 115 -16.49 -31.60 -6.15
C ALA A 115 -17.61 -31.98 -5.16
N LEU A 116 -18.55 -31.07 -4.88
CA LEU A 116 -19.71 -31.33 -4.02
C LEU A 116 -20.78 -32.23 -4.69
N GLY A 117 -20.76 -32.36 -6.02
CA GLY A 117 -21.66 -33.24 -6.78
C GLY A 117 -23.09 -32.71 -6.92
N GLU A 118 -23.98 -33.51 -7.53
CA GLU A 118 -25.31 -33.06 -7.96
C GLU A 118 -26.37 -33.03 -6.83
N THR A 119 -26.07 -33.58 -5.67
CA THR A 119 -27.05 -33.77 -4.57
C THR A 119 -26.93 -32.75 -3.44
N GLY A 120 -26.05 -31.75 -3.57
CA GLY A 120 -25.86 -30.72 -2.56
C GLY A 120 -26.90 -29.61 -2.63
N ILE A 121 -27.27 -29.06 -1.47
CA ILE A 121 -28.01 -27.81 -1.34
C ILE A 121 -27.11 -26.81 -0.62
N ASP A 122 -26.89 -25.66 -1.25
CA ASP A 122 -26.17 -24.53 -0.67
C ASP A 122 -27.17 -23.58 -0.02
N GLU A 123 -27.04 -23.36 1.30
CA GLU A 123 -27.94 -22.51 2.07
C GLU A 123 -27.28 -21.15 2.33
N VAL A 124 -27.87 -20.11 1.75
CA VAL A 124 -27.41 -18.72 1.95
C VAL A 124 -28.39 -18.00 2.87
N SER A 125 -27.94 -17.68 4.08
CA SER A 125 -28.71 -16.88 5.04
C SER A 125 -28.40 -15.38 4.89
N TYR A 126 -29.44 -14.56 4.86
CA TYR A 126 -29.33 -13.09 4.85
C TYR A 126 -30.32 -12.45 5.83
N GLU A 127 -29.91 -11.34 6.41
CA GLU A 127 -30.73 -10.58 7.36
C GLU A 127 -31.77 -9.73 6.62
N THR A 128 -33.03 -9.79 7.07
CA THR A 128 -34.13 -8.96 6.58
C THR A 128 -34.77 -8.18 7.72
N GLU A 129 -35.59 -7.17 7.40
CA GLU A 129 -36.34 -6.42 8.42
C GLU A 129 -37.24 -7.30 9.32
N ASN A 130 -37.58 -8.51 8.87
CA ASN A 130 -38.41 -9.48 9.60
C ASN A 130 -37.61 -10.65 10.21
N GLY A 131 -36.27 -10.60 10.22
CA GLY A 131 -35.37 -11.64 10.73
C GLY A 131 -34.51 -12.29 9.63
N THR A 132 -33.83 -13.39 9.96
CA THR A 132 -32.95 -14.11 9.02
C THR A 132 -33.77 -14.94 8.02
N ALA A 133 -33.56 -14.72 6.73
CA ALA A 133 -34.11 -15.52 5.64
C ALA A 133 -33.02 -16.43 5.06
N THR A 134 -33.35 -17.69 4.79
CA THR A 134 -32.42 -18.65 4.16
C THR A 134 -32.91 -19.02 2.78
N LEU A 135 -32.04 -18.89 1.78
CA LEU A 135 -32.27 -19.33 0.41
C LEU A 135 -31.48 -20.63 0.16
N SER A 136 -32.19 -21.69 -0.17
CA SER A 136 -31.61 -22.97 -0.57
C SER A 136 -31.44 -23.01 -2.08
N ILE A 137 -30.21 -23.04 -2.57
CA ILE A 137 -29.89 -23.13 -4.00
C ILE A 137 -29.28 -24.50 -4.28
N PRO A 138 -29.77 -25.25 -5.28
CA PRO A 138 -29.12 -26.49 -5.69
C PRO A 138 -27.66 -26.24 -6.09
N VAL A 139 -26.75 -27.08 -5.60
CA VAL A 139 -25.31 -27.00 -5.96
C VAL A 139 -25.11 -27.10 -7.47
N GLU A 140 -25.95 -27.87 -8.15
CA GLU A 140 -25.92 -27.98 -9.62
C GLU A 140 -26.14 -26.63 -10.31
N GLU A 141 -27.08 -25.81 -9.81
CA GLU A 141 -27.33 -24.48 -10.38
C GLU A 141 -26.12 -23.56 -10.20
N LYS A 142 -25.45 -23.65 -9.04
CA LYS A 142 -24.20 -22.91 -8.78
C LYS A 142 -23.07 -23.39 -9.68
N ARG A 143 -22.90 -24.70 -9.84
CA ARG A 143 -21.90 -25.30 -10.74
C ARG A 143 -22.08 -24.79 -12.16
N VAL A 144 -23.29 -24.86 -12.70
CA VAL A 144 -23.60 -24.38 -14.07
C VAL A 144 -23.36 -22.88 -14.18
N PHE A 145 -23.74 -22.10 -13.17
CA PHE A 145 -23.53 -20.65 -13.16
C PHE A 145 -22.05 -20.28 -13.23
N TYR A 146 -21.20 -20.86 -12.37
CA TYR A 146 -19.76 -20.59 -12.40
C TYR A 146 -19.08 -21.17 -13.63
N GLY A 147 -19.52 -22.32 -14.12
CA GLY A 147 -19.03 -22.88 -15.39
C GLY A 147 -19.25 -21.91 -16.56
N ARG A 148 -20.44 -21.29 -16.67
CA ARG A 148 -20.70 -20.25 -17.68
C ARG A 148 -19.80 -19.04 -17.51
N LYS A 149 -19.57 -18.58 -16.29
CA LYS A 149 -18.66 -17.45 -16.03
C LYS A 149 -17.23 -17.75 -16.47
N VAL A 150 -16.73 -18.96 -16.22
CA VAL A 150 -15.39 -19.37 -16.67
C VAL A 150 -15.30 -19.33 -18.20
N LEU A 151 -16.31 -19.85 -18.90
CA LEU A 151 -16.37 -19.80 -20.36
C LEU A 151 -16.48 -18.36 -20.88
N ASP A 152 -17.31 -17.52 -20.25
CA ASP A 152 -17.45 -16.10 -20.59
C ASP A 152 -16.12 -15.38 -20.41
N ASN A 153 -15.45 -15.55 -19.27
CA ASN A 153 -14.13 -14.95 -18.96
C ASN A 153 -13.08 -15.30 -20.04
N ALA A 154 -13.06 -16.55 -20.53
CA ALA A 154 -12.16 -16.95 -21.61
C ALA A 154 -12.53 -16.31 -22.96
N SER A 155 -13.83 -16.16 -23.25
CA SER A 155 -14.33 -15.58 -24.50
C SER A 155 -14.20 -14.06 -24.59
N THR A 156 -14.27 -13.36 -23.46
CA THR A 156 -14.22 -11.90 -23.36
C THR A 156 -12.91 -11.40 -22.76
N CYS A 157 -11.86 -12.21 -22.79
CA CYS A 157 -10.54 -11.85 -22.29
C CYS A 157 -10.01 -10.61 -23.03
N GLU A 158 -9.69 -9.55 -22.30
CA GLU A 158 -9.19 -8.29 -22.81
C GLU A 158 -7.65 -8.29 -22.95
N PHE A 159 -6.96 -9.04 -22.08
CA PHE A 159 -5.49 -9.07 -22.00
C PHE A 159 -4.91 -10.38 -22.57
N GLU A 160 -4.12 -10.28 -23.64
CA GLU A 160 -3.52 -11.44 -24.32
C GLU A 160 -2.68 -12.32 -23.38
N GLU A 161 -2.05 -11.71 -22.37
CA GLU A 161 -1.28 -12.39 -21.33
C GLU A 161 -2.12 -13.40 -20.54
N ASN A 162 -3.39 -13.10 -20.30
CA ASN A 162 -4.32 -13.93 -19.54
C ASN A 162 -5.00 -15.00 -20.40
N GLN A 163 -5.07 -14.79 -21.71
CA GLN A 163 -5.83 -15.64 -22.65
C GLN A 163 -5.48 -17.12 -22.48
N ARG A 164 -4.18 -17.45 -22.39
CA ARG A 164 -3.70 -18.83 -22.22
C ARG A 164 -4.26 -19.47 -20.94
N TYR A 165 -4.30 -18.73 -19.84
CA TYR A 165 -4.74 -19.25 -18.54
C TYR A 165 -6.26 -19.37 -18.48
N LEU A 166 -6.99 -18.36 -18.95
CA LEU A 166 -8.46 -18.39 -18.97
C LEU A 166 -8.97 -19.48 -19.92
N THR A 167 -8.33 -19.67 -21.06
CA THR A 167 -8.65 -20.80 -21.97
C THR A 167 -8.41 -22.14 -21.28
N LYS A 168 -7.31 -22.30 -20.53
CA LYS A 168 -7.05 -23.52 -19.78
C LYS A 168 -8.15 -23.81 -18.74
N PHE A 169 -8.66 -22.78 -18.06
CA PHE A 169 -9.77 -22.93 -17.14
C PHE A 169 -11.07 -23.32 -17.85
N ALA A 170 -11.33 -22.75 -19.03
CA ALA A 170 -12.48 -23.12 -19.86
C ALA A 170 -12.41 -24.58 -20.33
N ASP A 171 -11.25 -25.06 -20.76
CA ASP A 171 -11.04 -26.46 -21.18
C ASP A 171 -11.32 -27.47 -20.06
N GLU A 172 -11.22 -27.07 -18.79
CA GLU A 172 -11.49 -27.93 -17.62
C GLU A 172 -12.99 -27.98 -17.25
N VAL A 173 -13.80 -27.06 -17.80
CA VAL A 173 -15.25 -26.98 -17.60
C VAL A 173 -16.01 -27.86 -18.61
N GLU A 174 -15.48 -28.04 -19.82
CA GLU A 174 -16.01 -28.94 -20.86
C GLU A 174 -15.90 -30.44 -20.50
#